data_AF-A0A1B9Y9N6-F1
#
_entry.id   AF-A0A1B9Y9N6-F1
#
_cell.length_a   1.000
_cell.length_b   1.000
_cell.length_c   1.000
_cell.angle_alpha   90.00
_cell.angle_beta   90.00
_cell.angle_gamma   90.00
#
_symmetry.space_group_name_H-M   'P 1'
#
loop_
_entity.id
_entity.type
_entity.pdbx_description
1 polymer ?
#
loop_
_entity_poly.entity_id
_entity_poly.type
_entity_poly.pdbx_seq_one_letter_code
_entity_poly.pdbx_strand_id
1 'polypeptide(L)' 'MDIRRIEKILLGTFLMTIVLFLMEINLYSAGDYTTSKLNEILFWSFIRGLVISAGVNIGNQYFSKLKDK' A
#
# COMPACT_ATOMS: atom_id res chain seq x y z
N MET A 1 -15.87 -2.48 -13.56
CA MET A 1 -15.03 -2.94 -12.43
C MET A 1 -15.97 -3.18 -11.26
N ASP A 2 -16.01 -4.39 -10.72
CA ASP A 2 -16.95 -4.75 -9.64
C ASP A 2 -16.55 -4.06 -8.32
N ILE A 3 -17.51 -3.57 -7.55
CA ILE A 3 -17.29 -2.82 -6.28
C ILE A 3 -16.44 -3.67 -5.32
N ARG A 4 -16.70 -4.98 -5.27
CA ARG A 4 -15.93 -5.93 -4.46
C ARG A 4 -14.45 -6.00 -4.82
N ARG A 5 -14.08 -5.70 -6.07
CA ARG A 5 -12.68 -5.66 -6.50
C ARG A 5 -12.00 -4.38 -6.01
N ILE A 6 -12.72 -3.26 -6.01
CA ILE A 6 -12.23 -1.97 -5.49
C ILE A 6 -12.00 -2.07 -3.98
N GLU A 7 -12.96 -2.65 -3.25
CA GLU A 7 -12.85 -2.88 -1.80
C GLU A 7 -11.60 -3.69 -1.45
N LYS A 8 -11.31 -4.77 -2.18
CA LYS A 8 -10.11 -5.59 -1.96
C LYS A 8 -8.81 -4.82 -2.19
N ILE A 9 -8.77 -3.96 -3.22
CA ILE A 9 -7.61 -3.11 -3.50
C ILE A 9 -7.44 -2.08 -2.39
N LEU A 10 -8.51 -1.44 -1.94
CA LEU A 10 -8.46 -0.46 -0.86
C LEU A 10 -8.06 -1.10 0.47
N LEU A 11 -8.57 -2.30 0.78
CA LEU A 11 -8.21 -3.05 1.98
C LEU A 11 -6.72 -3.44 1.95
N GLY A 12 -6.23 -3.97 0.82
CA GLY A 12 -4.81 -4.30 0.64
C GLY A 12 -3.92 -3.07 0.76
N THR A 13 -4.34 -1.95 0.17
CA THR A 13 -3.67 -0.65 0.28
C THR A 13 -3.58 -0.20 1.73
N PHE A 14 -4.69 -0.26 2.47
CA PHE A 14 -4.75 0.17 3.86
C PHE A 14 -3.80 -0.65 4.75
N LEU A 15 -3.81 -1.97 4.62
CA LEU A 15 -2.92 -2.86 5.38
C LEU A 15 -1.45 -2.58 5.06
N MET A 16 -1.09 -2.45 3.78
CA MET A 16 0.30 -2.15 3.40
C MET A 16 0.75 -0.76 3.84
N THR A 17 -0.16 0.22 3.84
CA THR A 17 0.12 1.56 4.35
C THR A 17 0.56 1.51 5.80
N ILE A 18 -0.16 0.76 6.65
CA ILE A 18 0.18 0.62 8.08
C ILE A 18 1.55 -0.04 8.25
N VAL A 19 1.82 -1.12 7.51
CA VAL A 19 3.10 -1.85 7.60
C VAL A 19 4.27 -0.95 7.20
N LEU A 20 4.16 -0.26 6.07
CA LEU A 20 5.20 0.65 5.57
C LEU A 20 5.40 1.83 6.52
N PHE A 21 4.32 2.39 7.04
CA PHE A 21 4.38 3.50 7.98
C PHE A 21 5.10 3.12 9.27
N LEU A 22 4.76 1.97 9.87
CA LEU A 22 5.42 1.48 11.08
C LEU A 22 6.90 1.15 10.84
N MET A 23 7.23 0.59 9.67
CA MET A 23 8.62 0.31 9.28
C MET A 23 9.42 1.60 9.15
N GLU A 24 8.89 2.60 8.45
CA GLU A 24 9.57 3.88 8.28
C GLU A 24 9.73 4.62 9.61
N ILE A 25 8.68 4.67 10.43
CA ILE A 25 8.77 5.27 11.76
C ILE A 25 9.86 4.58 12.60
N ASN A 26 9.92 3.26 12.64
CA ASN A 26 10.95 2.54 13.40
C ASN A 26 12.38 2.80 12.90
N LEU A 27 12.56 3.23 11.65
CA LEU A 27 13.87 3.60 11.09
C LEU A 27 14.26 5.05 11.38
N TYR A 28 13.31 5.91 11.78
CA TYR A 28 13.62 7.28 12.21
C TYR A 28 14.07 7.30 13.67
N SER A 29 15.29 7.78 13.90
CA SER A 29 15.80 8.01 15.26
C SER A 29 14.99 9.13 15.95
N ALA A 30 14.71 8.95 17.24
CA ALA A 30 13.73 9.69 18.05
C ALA A 30 13.84 11.24 18.08
N GLY A 31 14.88 11.84 17.50
CA GLY A 31 15.13 13.28 17.51
C GLY A 31 14.41 14.09 16.42
N ASP A 32 13.85 13.45 15.39
CA ASP A 32 13.45 14.13 14.14
C ASP A 32 11.92 14.14 13.87
N TYR A 33 11.11 13.76 14.85
CA TYR A 33 9.65 13.65 14.72
C TYR A 33 8.96 15.01 14.79
N THR A 34 8.96 15.74 13.68
CA THR A 34 7.99 16.83 13.47
C THR A 34 6.69 16.26 12.90
N THR A 35 5.55 16.86 13.25
CA THR A 35 4.23 16.51 12.69
C THR A 35 4.20 16.58 11.16
N SER A 36 4.98 17.50 10.57
CA SER A 36 5.16 17.61 9.13
C SER A 36 5.81 16.35 8.53
N LYS A 37 6.92 15.88 9.10
CA LYS A 37 7.58 14.64 8.65
C LYS A 37 6.69 13.42 8.83
N LEU A 38 5.94 13.32 9.92
CA LEU A 38 5.00 12.20 10.14
C LEU A 38 3.91 12.16 9.06
N ASN A 39 3.35 13.32 8.69
CA ASN A 39 2.35 13.40 7.62
C ASN A 39 2.95 13.02 6.26
N GLU A 40 4.19 13.44 5.99
CA GLU A 40 4.90 13.08 4.77
C GLU A 40 5.15 11.56 4.68
N ILE A 41 5.64 10.94 5.76
CA ILE A 41 5.86 9.49 5.86
C ILE A 41 4.54 8.74 5.66
N LEU A 42 3.46 9.19 6.31
CA LEU A 42 2.13 8.58 6.17
C LEU A 42 1.62 8.68 4.72
N PHE A 43 1.79 9.84 4.09
CA PHE A 43 1.38 10.06 2.71
C PHE A 43 2.15 9.14 1.75
N TRP A 44 3.48 9.07 1.87
CA TRP A 44 4.29 8.20 1.03
C TRP A 44 4.02 6.72 1.26
N SER A 45 3.79 6.32 2.51
CA SER A 45 3.38 4.96 2.87
C SER A 45 2.06 4.60 2.20
N PHE A 46 1.10 5.54 2.16
CA PHE A 46 -0.19 5.33 1.49
C PHE A 46 -0.04 5.16 -0.02
N ILE A 47 0.70 6.05 -0.68
CA ILE A 47 0.95 5.96 -2.13
C ILE A 47 1.63 4.63 -2.48
N ARG A 48 2.64 4.20 -1.71
CA ARG A 48 3.32 2.91 -1.91
C ARG A 48 2.37 1.73 -1.72
N GLY A 49 1.56 1.74 -0.66
CA GLY A 49 0.55 0.72 -0.41
C GLY A 49 -0.44 0.59 -1.58
N LEU A 50 -0.85 1.72 -2.15
CA LEU A 50 -1.78 1.77 -3.28
C LEU A 50 -1.17 1.19 -4.55
N VAL A 51 0.06 1.59 -4.86
CA VAL A 51 0.81 1.08 -6.03
C VAL A 51 1.02 -0.43 -5.92
N ILE A 52 1.43 -0.93 -4.75
CA ILE A 52 1.61 -2.37 -4.51
C ILE A 52 0.28 -3.11 -4.69
N SER A 53 -0.80 -2.62 -4.07
CA SER A 53 -2.10 -3.29 -4.15
C SER A 53 -2.69 -3.28 -5.56
N ALA A 54 -2.52 -2.18 -6.31
CA ALA A 54 -2.90 -2.10 -7.71
C ALA A 54 -2.08 -3.07 -8.56
N GLY A 55 -0.75 -3.12 -8.36
CA GLY A 55 0.16 -4.03 -9.03
C GLY A 55 -0.19 -5.50 -8.82
N VAL A 56 -0.45 -5.91 -7.58
CA VAL A 56 -0.89 -7.28 -7.25
C VAL A 56 -2.22 -7.61 -7.94
N ASN A 57 -3.17 -6.68 -7.95
CA ASN A 57 -4.45 -6.90 -8.63
C ASN A 57 -4.30 -7.03 -10.15
N ILE A 58 -3.43 -6.23 -10.79
CA ILE A 58 -3.13 -6.35 -12.22
C ILE A 58 -2.43 -7.68 -12.51
N GLY A 59 -1.43 -8.04 -11.71
CA GLY A 59 -0.71 -9.31 -11.81
C GLY A 59 -1.65 -10.50 -11.70
N ASN A 60 -2.51 -10.52 -10.69
CA ASN A 60 -3.50 -11.59 -10.51
C ASN A 60 -4.46 -11.72 -11.71
N GLN A 61 -4.90 -10.60 -12.30
CA GLN A 61 -5.73 -10.64 -13.50
C GLN A 61 -4.98 -11.14 -14.74
N TYR A 62 -3.68 -10.87 -14.83
CA TYR A 62 -2.85 -11.34 -15.93
C TYR A 62 -2.56 -12.84 -15.80
N PHE A 63 -2.15 -13.30 -14.61
CA PHE A 63 -1.86 -14.70 -14.34
C PHE A 63 -3.11 -15.59 -14.38
N SER A 64 -4.28 -15.08 -13.95
CA SER A 64 -5.53 -15.85 -14.08
C SER A 64 -5.83 -16.19 -15.55
N LYS A 65 -5.59 -15.26 -16.47
CA LYS A 65 -5.80 -15.47 -17.91
C LYS A 65 -4.80 -16.44 -18.54
N LEU A 66 -3.62 -16.60 -17.95
CA LEU A 66 -2.62 -17.58 -18.41
C LEU A 66 -2.93 -19.00 -17.91
N LYS A 67 -3.60 -19.13 -16.75
CA LYS A 67 -3.94 -20.42 -16.16
C LYS A 67 -5.13 -21.11 -16.86
N ASP A 68 -5.97 -20.34 -17.54
CA ASP A 68 -7.12 -20.86 -18.30
C ASP A 68 -6.76 -21.30 -19.75
N LYS A 69 -5.48 -21.33 -20.10
CA LYS A 69 -4.93 -21.87 -21.37
C LYS A 69 -4.15 -23.15 -21.12
#